data_AF-A0A8C2VJU5-F1
#
_entry.id   AF-A0A8C2VJU5-F1
#
_cell.length_a   1.000
_cell.length_b   1.000
_cell.length_c   1.000
_cell.angle_alpha   90.00
_cell.angle_beta   90.00
_cell.angle_gamma   90.00
#
_symmetry.space_group_name_H-M   'P 1'
#
loop_
_entity.id
_entity.type
_entity.pdbx_description
1 polymer ?
#
loop_
_entity_poly.entity_id
_entity_poly.type
_entity_poly.pdbx_seq_one_letter_code
_entity_poly.pdbx_strand_id
1 'polypeptide(L)'
;MTSQSQGIHQLLQAEKRAKDKLEEAKKRKGKRLKQAKEEAMAEIDQYRMERDKEFQLRQSKIMGSQSNISEEVEEQTLQKIQEMSRSYNKYMESVLKQLLSMVCDMKPEIHINYRVTN
;
A
#
# COMPACT_ATOMS: atom_id res chain seq x y z
N MET A 1 74.24 -47.83 -1.78
CA MET A 1 73.54 -47.20 -0.63
C MET A 1 72.92 -45.82 -0.94
N THR A 2 73.38 -45.08 -1.96
CA THR A 2 72.90 -43.72 -2.27
C THR A 2 71.54 -43.64 -2.99
N SER A 3 71.16 -44.67 -3.76
CA SER A 3 69.92 -44.67 -4.56
C SER A 3 68.63 -44.72 -3.73
N GLN A 4 68.66 -45.31 -2.53
CA GLN A 4 67.46 -45.45 -1.69
C GLN A 4 67.10 -44.12 -0.99
N SER A 5 68.10 -43.34 -0.60
CA SER A 5 67.92 -42.03 0.03
C SER A 5 67.34 -40.99 -0.94
N GLN A 6 67.78 -41.03 -2.21
CA GLN A 6 67.30 -40.10 -3.24
C GLN A 6 65.82 -40.32 -3.61
N GLY A 7 65.37 -41.58 -3.67
CA GLY A 7 63.97 -41.91 -3.93
C GLY A 7 63.03 -41.48 -2.79
N ILE A 8 63.44 -41.64 -1.53
CA ILE A 8 62.68 -41.19 -0.37
C ILE A 8 62.54 -39.67 -0.37
N HIS A 9 63.61 -38.93 -0.68
CA HIS A 9 63.56 -37.47 -0.80
C HIS A 9 62.57 -37.00 -1.88
N GLN A 10 62.49 -37.69 -3.01
CA GLN A 10 61.56 -37.37 -4.09
C GLN A 10 60.10 -37.61 -3.68
N LEU A 11 59.82 -38.70 -2.94
CA LEU A 11 58.48 -38.98 -2.40
C LEU A 11 58.05 -37.92 -1.37
N LEU A 12 58.94 -37.54 -0.45
CA LEU A 12 58.67 -36.48 0.54
C LEU A 12 58.39 -35.13 -0.15
N GLN A 13 59.12 -34.82 -1.23
CA GLN A 13 58.86 -33.60 -2.01
C GLN A 13 57.52 -33.65 -2.73
N ALA A 14 57.16 -34.81 -3.30
CA ALA A 14 55.86 -35.03 -3.93
C ALA A 14 54.70 -34.91 -2.93
N GLU A 15 54.86 -35.47 -1.73
CA GLU A 15 53.90 -35.36 -0.62
C GLU A 15 53.67 -33.90 -0.22
N LYS A 16 54.77 -33.13 -0.05
CA LYS A 16 54.67 -31.70 0.27
C LYS A 16 53.91 -30.93 -0.82
N ARG A 17 54.24 -31.15 -2.10
CA ARG A 17 53.55 -30.51 -3.23
C ARG A 17 52.07 -30.89 -3.30
N ALA A 18 51.73 -32.14 -3.04
CA ALA A 18 50.34 -32.60 -3.01
C ALA A 18 49.56 -31.93 -1.87
N LYS A 19 50.17 -31.84 -0.69
CA LYS A 19 49.58 -31.16 0.47
C LYS A 19 49.37 -29.67 0.23
N ASP A 20 50.38 -28.99 -0.31
CA ASP A 20 50.30 -27.55 -0.64
C ASP A 20 49.19 -27.28 -1.66
N LYS A 21 49.07 -28.13 -2.71
CA LYS A 21 48.00 -28.04 -3.71
C LYS A 21 46.61 -28.26 -3.10
N LEU A 22 46.48 -29.18 -2.15
CA LEU A 22 45.22 -29.44 -1.44
C LEU A 22 44.81 -28.23 -0.59
N GLU A 23 45.75 -27.67 0.18
CA GLU A 23 45.48 -26.51 1.04
C GLU A 23 45.15 -25.25 0.23
N GLU A 24 45.82 -25.04 -0.90
CA GLU A 24 45.47 -23.96 -1.83
C GLU A 24 44.04 -24.13 -2.37
N ALA A 25 43.65 -25.35 -2.76
CA ALA A 25 42.30 -25.63 -3.23
C ALA A 25 41.25 -25.39 -2.13
N LYS A 26 41.50 -25.81 -0.89
CA LYS A 26 40.62 -25.54 0.27
C LYS A 26 40.48 -24.03 0.52
N LYS A 27 41.60 -23.29 0.53
CA LYS A 27 41.59 -21.83 0.71
C LYS A 27 40.80 -21.13 -0.39
N ARG A 28 40.97 -21.56 -1.66
CA ARG A 28 40.23 -21.02 -2.81
C ARG A 28 38.74 -21.30 -2.70
N LYS A 29 38.34 -22.51 -2.27
CA LYS A 29 36.93 -22.85 -2.01
C LYS A 29 36.35 -21.96 -0.91
N GLY A 30 37.05 -21.81 0.21
CA GLY A 30 36.63 -20.93 1.31
C GLY A 30 36.45 -19.48 0.86
N LYS A 31 37.38 -18.94 0.08
CA LYS A 31 37.27 -17.59 -0.48
C LYS A 31 36.05 -17.43 -1.38
N ARG A 32 35.79 -18.39 -2.28
CA ARG A 32 34.61 -18.36 -3.17
C ARG A 32 33.30 -18.42 -2.41
N LEU A 33 33.22 -19.25 -1.36
CA LEU A 33 32.02 -19.33 -0.51
C LEU A 33 31.77 -18.01 0.24
N LYS A 34 32.83 -17.39 0.77
CA LYS A 34 32.70 -16.09 1.46
C LYS A 34 32.26 -15.00 0.49
N GLN A 35 32.88 -14.95 -0.69
CA GLN A 35 32.53 -14.00 -1.75
C GLN A 35 31.07 -14.15 -2.18
N ALA A 36 30.62 -15.38 -2.46
CA ALA A 36 29.22 -15.62 -2.84
C ALA A 36 28.23 -15.16 -1.75
N LYS A 37 28.57 -15.34 -0.47
CA LYS A 37 27.74 -14.86 0.64
C LYS A 37 27.72 -13.32 0.71
N GLU A 38 28.87 -12.68 0.56
CA GLU A 38 28.99 -11.22 0.57
C GLU A 38 28.24 -10.58 -0.61
N GLU A 39 28.36 -11.14 -1.81
CA GLU A 39 27.64 -10.69 -3.01
C GLU A 39 26.12 -10.85 -2.85
N ALA A 40 25.66 -12.01 -2.35
CA ALA A 40 24.22 -12.21 -2.10
C ALA A 40 23.67 -11.25 -1.03
N MET A 41 24.44 -10.97 0.04
CA MET A 41 24.03 -9.99 1.05
C MET A 41 23.96 -8.58 0.46
N ALA A 42 24.94 -8.18 -0.35
CA ALA A 42 24.94 -6.89 -1.01
C ALA A 42 23.74 -6.72 -1.96
N GLU A 43 23.38 -7.75 -2.72
CA GLU A 43 22.20 -7.74 -3.59
C GLU A 43 20.89 -7.62 -2.80
N ILE A 44 20.77 -8.36 -1.67
CA ILE A 44 19.60 -8.26 -0.78
C ILE A 44 19.47 -6.84 -0.22
N ASP A 45 20.57 -6.23 0.22
CA ASP A 45 20.55 -4.89 0.80
C ASP A 45 20.22 -3.83 -0.26
N GLN A 46 20.76 -3.95 -1.48
CA GLN A 46 20.38 -3.09 -2.61
C GLN A 46 18.90 -3.20 -2.92
N TYR A 47 18.37 -4.42 -3.02
CA TYR A 47 16.94 -4.64 -3.28
C TYR A 47 16.08 -4.04 -2.17
N ARG A 48 16.46 -4.21 -0.90
CA ARG A 48 15.75 -3.57 0.23
C ARG A 48 15.72 -2.04 0.10
N MET A 49 16.86 -1.42 -0.19
CA MET A 49 16.94 0.03 -0.36
C MET A 49 16.06 0.52 -1.53
N GLU A 50 16.04 -0.20 -2.65
CA GLU A 50 15.16 0.12 -3.78
C GLU A 50 13.68 0.01 -3.42
N ARG A 51 13.29 -1.07 -2.74
CA ARG A 51 11.91 -1.29 -2.30
C ARG A 51 11.46 -0.24 -1.29
N ASP A 52 12.31 0.12 -0.34
CA ASP A 52 12.01 1.15 0.65
C ASP A 52 11.88 2.53 -0.01
N LYS A 53 12.74 2.85 -0.97
CA LYS A 53 12.64 4.09 -1.76
C LYS A 53 11.35 4.14 -2.56
N GLU A 54 10.97 3.03 -3.20
CA GLU A 54 9.71 2.94 -3.94
C GLU A 54 8.50 3.08 -3.00
N PHE A 55 8.55 2.45 -1.83
CA PHE A 55 7.53 2.55 -0.81
C PHE A 55 7.37 4.00 -0.33
N GLN A 56 8.46 4.67 0.02
CA GLN A 56 8.43 6.07 0.43
C GLN A 56 7.87 6.97 -0.66
N LEU A 57 8.28 6.80 -1.92
CA LEU A 57 7.75 7.57 -3.04
C LEU A 57 6.23 7.37 -3.21
N ARG A 58 5.76 6.12 -3.12
CA ARG A 58 4.33 5.81 -3.19
C ARG A 58 3.58 6.41 -2.00
N GLN A 59 4.14 6.31 -0.79
CA GLN A 59 3.56 6.88 0.42
C GLN A 59 3.41 8.41 0.29
N SER A 60 4.47 9.12 -0.12
CA SER A 60 4.41 10.57 -0.32
C SER A 60 3.39 10.97 -1.40
N LYS A 61 3.28 10.22 -2.50
CA LYS A 61 2.26 10.45 -3.53
C LYS A 61 0.84 10.28 -2.98
N ILE A 62 0.59 9.21 -2.22
CA ILE A 62 -0.74 8.94 -1.64
C ILE A 62 -1.09 10.03 -0.62
N MET A 63 -0.18 10.36 0.30
CA MET A 63 -0.40 11.41 1.29
C MET A 63 -0.64 12.78 0.64
N GLY A 64 0.10 13.11 -0.42
CA GLY A 64 -0.14 14.33 -1.20
C GLY A 64 -1.50 14.32 -1.91
N SER A 65 -1.89 13.19 -2.50
CA SER A 65 -3.18 13.05 -3.18
C SER A 65 -4.39 13.10 -2.24
N GLN A 66 -4.21 12.70 -0.98
CA GLN A 66 -5.30 12.69 0.00
C GLN A 66 -5.76 14.10 0.38
N SER A 67 -4.86 15.11 0.36
CA SER A 67 -5.25 16.52 0.52
C SER A 67 -6.16 16.96 -0.62
N ASN A 68 -5.76 16.67 -1.86
CA ASN A 68 -6.53 17.05 -3.06
C ASN A 68 -7.93 16.44 -3.07
N ILE A 69 -8.06 15.16 -2.69
CA ILE A 69 -9.37 14.50 -2.60
C ILE A 69 -10.24 15.16 -1.51
N SER A 70 -9.66 15.53 -0.37
CA SER A 70 -10.40 16.21 0.70
C SER A 70 -10.92 17.57 0.24
N GLU A 71 -10.09 18.35 -0.44
CA GLU A 71 -10.46 19.66 -1.00
C GLU A 71 -11.55 19.53 -2.06
N GLU A 72 -11.45 18.55 -2.97
CA GLU A 72 -12.47 18.30 -4.00
C GLU A 72 -13.81 17.88 -3.37
N VAL A 73 -13.79 17.02 -2.36
CA VAL A 73 -15.01 16.60 -1.63
C VAL A 73 -15.64 17.79 -0.90
N GLU A 74 -14.84 18.66 -0.28
CA GLU A 74 -15.33 19.87 0.38
C GLU A 74 -15.97 20.82 -0.63
N GLU A 75 -15.32 21.07 -1.78
CA GLU A 75 -15.86 21.90 -2.85
C GLU A 75 -17.20 21.37 -3.36
N GLN A 76 -17.27 20.08 -3.68
CA GLN A 76 -18.51 19.43 -4.13
C GLN A 76 -19.62 19.51 -3.06
N THR A 77 -19.25 19.34 -1.78
CA THR A 77 -20.19 19.45 -0.65
C THR A 77 -20.76 20.86 -0.54
N LEU A 78 -19.91 21.88 -0.62
CA LEU A 78 -20.33 23.28 -0.59
C LEU A 78 -21.22 23.63 -1.78
N GLN A 79 -20.88 23.16 -2.98
CA GLN A 79 -21.73 23.33 -4.16
C GLN A 79 -23.10 22.67 -3.94
N LYS A 80 -23.14 21.44 -3.40
CA LYS A 80 -24.40 20.74 -3.14
C LYS A 80 -25.27 21.44 -2.10
N ILE A 81 -24.66 21.98 -1.04
CA ILE A 81 -25.37 22.79 -0.04
C ILE A 81 -25.96 24.04 -0.70
N GLN A 82 -25.20 24.74 -1.54
CA GLN A 82 -25.71 25.92 -2.25
C GLN A 82 -26.87 25.58 -3.20
N GLU A 83 -26.79 24.49 -3.96
CA GLU A 83 -27.88 24.02 -4.81
C GLU A 83 -29.14 23.69 -4.01
N MET A 84 -28.97 23.03 -2.86
CA MET A 84 -30.06 22.67 -1.96
C MET A 84 -30.72 23.94 -1.38
N SER A 85 -29.94 24.90 -0.91
CA SER A 85 -30.46 26.18 -0.40
C SER A 85 -31.19 26.98 -1.48
N ARG A 86 -30.66 27.01 -2.71
CA ARG A 86 -31.34 27.65 -3.86
C ARG A 86 -32.67 26.98 -4.17
N SER A 87 -32.69 25.64 -4.17
CA SER A 87 -33.90 24.86 -4.42
C SER A 87 -34.94 25.09 -3.34
N TYR A 88 -34.53 25.08 -2.06
CA TYR A 88 -35.38 25.39 -0.93
C TYR A 88 -36.02 26.78 -1.10
N ASN A 89 -35.22 27.83 -1.28
CA ASN A 89 -35.71 29.20 -1.41
C ASN A 89 -36.66 29.37 -2.61
N LYS A 90 -36.43 28.63 -3.70
CA LYS A 90 -37.28 28.67 -4.89
C LYS A 90 -38.67 28.07 -4.65
N TYR A 91 -38.75 26.97 -3.90
CA TYR A 91 -40.00 26.22 -3.73
C TYR A 91 -40.72 26.49 -2.40
N MET A 92 -40.05 27.09 -1.42
CA MET A 92 -40.55 27.36 -0.08
C MET A 92 -41.93 28.03 -0.09
N GLU A 93 -42.07 29.15 -0.80
CA GLU A 93 -43.34 29.91 -0.87
C GLU A 93 -44.48 29.09 -1.48
N SER A 94 -44.21 28.33 -2.54
CA SER A 94 -45.20 27.49 -3.19
C SER A 94 -45.71 26.39 -2.27
N VAL A 95 -44.80 25.72 -1.55
CA VAL A 95 -45.13 24.65 -0.61
C VAL A 95 -45.90 25.20 0.60
N LEU A 96 -45.46 26.34 1.15
CA LEU A 96 -46.17 27.04 2.24
C LEU A 96 -47.59 27.39 1.85
N LYS A 97 -47.78 27.99 0.67
CA LYS A 97 -49.11 28.35 0.18
C LYS A 97 -50.02 27.14 0.02
N GLN A 98 -49.49 26.04 -0.53
CA GLN A 98 -50.24 24.80 -0.68
C GLN A 98 -50.63 24.22 0.68
N LEU A 99 -49.70 24.17 1.64
CA LEU A 99 -49.95 23.67 2.98
C LEU A 99 -51.02 24.51 3.71
N LEU A 100 -50.89 25.83 3.70
CA LEU A 100 -51.85 26.74 4.32
C LEU A 100 -53.24 26.61 3.66
N SER A 101 -53.30 26.50 2.33
CA SER A 101 -54.57 26.30 1.62
C SER A 101 -55.27 25.02 2.04
N MET A 102 -54.53 23.93 2.26
CA MET A 102 -55.11 22.67 2.73
C MET A 102 -55.57 22.75 4.18
N VAL A 103 -54.81 23.42 5.04
CA VAL A 103 -55.14 23.58 6.47
C VAL A 103 -56.35 24.48 6.67
N CYS A 104 -56.50 25.53 5.86
CA CYS A 104 -57.63 26.46 5.97
C CYS A 104 -58.91 26.00 5.24
N ASP A 105 -58.83 24.98 4.37
CA ASP A 105 -59.98 24.39 3.67
C ASP A 105 -60.72 23.40 4.58
N MET A 106 -61.49 23.90 5.53
CA MET A 106 -62.33 23.06 6.39
C MET A 106 -63.53 22.52 5.60
N LYS A 107 -63.54 21.21 5.38
CA LYS A 107 -64.66 20.44 4.85
C LYS A 107 -65.29 19.60 5.96
N PRO A 108 -66.17 20.19 6.79
CA PRO A 108 -66.88 19.44 7.81
C PRO A 108 -67.81 18.43 7.12
N GLU A 109 -67.50 17.16 7.28
CA GLU A 109 -68.33 16.06 6.80
C GLU A 109 -69.00 15.37 7.99
N ILE A 110 -70.29 15.08 7.81
CA ILE A 110 -71.00 14.24 8.75
C ILE A 110 -70.50 12.81 8.54
N HIS A 111 -70.13 12.15 9.63
CA HIS A 111 -69.67 10.77 9.58
C HIS A 111 -70.69 9.88 8.84
N ILE A 112 -70.20 9.00 7.97
CA ILE A 112 -71.01 8.15 7.06
C ILE A 112 -72.14 7.35 7.73
N ASN A 113 -72.04 7.12 9.04
CA ASN A 113 -73.00 6.35 9.83
C ASN A 113 -74.00 7.22 10.61
N TYR A 114 -74.02 8.54 10.43
CA TYR A 114 -74.99 9.40 11.09
C TYR A 114 -76.41 9.03 10.64
N ARG A 115 -77.29 8.75 11.60
CA ARG A 115 -78.70 8.44 11.37
C ARG A 115 -79.54 9.48 12.09
N VAL A 116 -80.45 10.12 11.37
CA VAL A 116 -81.45 11.01 11.96
C VAL A 116 -82.46 10.13 12.69
N THR A 117 -82.52 10.23 14.01
CA THR A 117 -83.58 9.64 14.83
C THR A 117 -84.80 10.55 14.79
N ASN A 118 -85.89 10.09 14.16
CA ASN A 118 -87.23 10.66 14.32
C ASN A 118 -87.88 10.16 15.61
#